data_AF-A0A4D4JJH0-F1
#
_entry.id   AF-A0A4D4JJH0-F1
#
_cell.length_a   1.000
_cell.length_b   1.000
_cell.length_c   1.000
_cell.angle_alpha   90.00
_cell.angle_beta   90.00
_cell.angle_gamma   90.00
#
_symmetry.space_group_name_H-M   'P 1'
#
loop_
_entity.id
_entity.type
_entity.pdbx_description
1 polymer ?
#
loop_
_entity_poly.entity_id
_entity_poly.type
_entity_poly.pdbx_seq_one_letter_code
_entity_poly.pdbx_strand_id
1 'polypeptide(L)' 'MNPHKVITGLTALQADGLACPVCGANYLRVRVPSVPVGRSVTGSQVHACVGRCAEVATAEHRRRLARGW' A
#
# COMPACT_ATOMS: atom_id res chain seq x y z
N MET A 1 17.37 -11.94 -1.53
CA MET A 1 16.23 -11.02 -1.73
C MET A 1 15.18 -11.31 -0.65
N ASN A 2 14.81 -10.32 0.16
CA ASN A 2 13.68 -10.46 1.07
C ASN A 2 12.39 -10.58 0.22
N PRO A 3 11.46 -11.52 0.46
CA PRO A 3 10.20 -11.56 -0.26
C PRO A 3 9.36 -10.36 0.18
N HIS A 4 9.58 -9.21 -0.44
CA HIS A 4 8.66 -8.10 -0.35
C HIS A 4 7.34 -8.59 -0.93
N LYS A 5 6.41 -8.94 -0.05
CA LYS A 5 5.16 -9.53 -0.46
C LYS A 5 4.35 -8.53 -1.29
N VAL A 6 3.91 -9.02 -2.45
CA VAL A 6 3.37 -8.23 -3.55
C VAL A 6 1.89 -7.94 -3.28
N ILE A 7 1.54 -6.65 -3.26
CA ILE A 7 0.18 -6.14 -3.14
C ILE A 7 -0.44 -6.08 -4.54
N THR A 8 -1.58 -6.75 -4.70
CA THR A 8 -2.37 -6.83 -5.94
C THR A 8 -3.70 -6.09 -5.81
N GLY A 9 -4.34 -5.79 -6.95
CA GLY A 9 -5.64 -5.10 -7.00
C GLY A 9 -5.56 -3.59 -6.77
N LEU A 10 -4.39 -3.01 -7.02
CA LEU A 10 -4.15 -1.57 -6.91
C LEU A 10 -4.40 -0.89 -8.26
N THR A 11 -4.88 0.35 -8.22
CA THR A 11 -4.79 1.25 -9.38
C THR A 11 -3.32 1.60 -9.68
N ALA A 12 -3.00 2.07 -10.89
CA ALA A 12 -1.64 2.46 -11.26
C ALA A 12 -1.03 3.45 -10.26
N LEU A 13 -1.77 4.52 -9.91
CA LEU A 13 -1.30 5.51 -8.93
C LEU A 13 -1.01 4.92 -7.55
N GLN A 14 -1.83 3.97 -7.09
CA GLN A 14 -1.59 3.30 -5.81
C GLN A 14 -0.40 2.34 -5.88
N ALA A 15 -0.27 1.61 -6.99
CA ALA A 15 0.82 0.68 -7.25
C ALA A 15 2.18 1.38 -7.30
N ASP A 16 2.22 2.62 -7.80
CA ASP A 16 3.41 3.47 -7.87
C ASP A 16 3.66 4.26 -6.57
N GLY A 17 2.82 4.07 -5.53
CA GLY A 17 2.98 4.75 -4.25
C GLY A 17 2.56 6.22 -4.26
N LEU A 18 1.84 6.67 -5.29
CA LEU A 18 1.39 8.05 -5.47
C LEU A 18 -0.02 8.30 -4.91
N ALA A 19 -0.74 7.24 -4.51
CA ALA A 19 -2.03 7.36 -3.85
C ALA A 19 -2.19 6.34 -2.72
N CYS A 20 -2.97 6.71 -1.70
CA CYS A 20 -3.29 5.78 -0.61
C CYS A 20 -4.17 4.63 -1.12
N PRO A 21 -3.82 3.36 -0.85
CA PRO A 21 -4.65 2.21 -1.24
C PRO A 21 -5.97 2.12 -0.46
N VAL A 22 -6.07 2.79 0.69
CA VAL A 22 -7.24 2.71 1.59
C VAL A 22 -8.22 3.85 1.32
N CYS A 23 -7.77 5.10 1.39
CA CYS A 23 -8.66 6.26 1.24
C CYS A 23 -8.59 6.95 -0.13
N GLY A 24 -7.68 6.51 -1.02
CA GLY A 24 -7.54 7.10 -2.35
C GLY A 24 -6.90 8.49 -2.39
N ALA A 25 -6.39 9.01 -1.27
CA ALA A 25 -5.70 10.30 -1.23
C ALA A 25 -4.55 10.33 -2.25
N ASN A 26 -4.64 11.24 -3.22
CA ASN A 26 -3.65 11.41 -4.27
C ASN A 26 -2.56 12.37 -3.78
N TYR A 27 -1.36 11.85 -3.52
CA TYR A 27 -0.26 12.61 -2.92
C TYR A 27 0.33 13.67 -3.87
N LEU A 28 0.02 13.60 -5.17
CA LEU A 28 0.35 14.67 -6.11
C LEU A 28 -0.55 15.90 -5.94
N ARG A 29 -1.71 15.74 -5.31
CA ARG A 29 -2.73 16.79 -5.13
C ARG A 29 -2.89 17.25 -3.69
N VAL A 30 -2.66 16.36 -2.72
CA VAL A 30 -2.81 16.66 -1.29
C VAL A 30 -1.53 16.34 -0.53
N ARG A 31 -1.16 17.21 0.42
CA ARG A 31 -0.05 16.94 1.35
C ARG A 31 -0.59 16.25 2.60
N VAL A 32 -0.35 14.95 2.69
CA VAL A 32 -0.66 14.13 3.86
C VAL A 32 0.56 13.27 4.18
N PRO A 33 0.98 13.15 5.46
CA PRO A 33 2.02 12.23 5.86
C PRO A 33 1.69 10.79 5.45
N SER A 34 2.66 10.06 4.89
CA SER A 34 2.49 8.67 4.46
C SER A 34 3.67 7.80 4.88
N VAL A 35 3.42 6.49 4.98
CA VAL A 35 4.40 5.47 5.39
C VAL A 35 4.36 4.27 4.43
N PRO A 36 5.50 3.59 4.22
CA PRO A 36 5.57 2.41 3.37
C PRO A 36 4.78 1.22 3.99
N VAL A 37 3.98 0.52 3.17
CA VAL A 37 3.14 -0.61 3.64
C VAL A 37 3.34 -1.93 2.88
N GLY A 38 4.13 -1.91 1.80
CA GLY A 38 4.48 -3.10 1.02
C GLY A 38 4.89 -2.74 -0.41
N ARG A 39 5.13 -3.73 -1.27
CA ARG A 39 5.45 -3.49 -2.68
C ARG A 39 4.30 -3.91 -3.58
N SER A 40 4.12 -3.26 -4.71
CA SER A 40 3.12 -3.64 -5.71
C SER A 40 3.68 -4.67 -6.70
N VAL A 41 2.84 -5.10 -7.65
CA VAL A 41 3.23 -6.02 -8.75
C VAL A 41 4.29 -5.44 -9.67
N THR A 42 4.43 -4.11 -9.71
CA THR A 42 5.49 -3.43 -10.48
C THR A 42 6.82 -3.38 -9.73
N GLY A 43 6.85 -3.84 -8.48
CA GLY A 43 8.01 -3.72 -7.59
C GLY A 43 8.12 -2.36 -6.90
N SER A 44 7.25 -1.40 -7.23
CA SER A 44 7.19 -0.07 -6.61
C SER A 44 6.76 -0.16 -5.14
N GLN A 45 7.27 0.77 -4.33
CA GLN A 45 6.92 0.89 -2.92
C GLN A 45 5.54 1.55 -2.77
N VAL A 46 4.59 0.83 -2.17
CA VAL A 46 3.25 1.33 -1.85
C VAL A 46 3.27 2.08 -0.53
N HIS A 47 2.55 3.21 -0.47
CA HIS A 47 2.45 4.08 0.70
C HIS A 47 1.00 4.29 1.13
N ALA A 48 0.74 4.27 2.44
CA ALA A 48 -0.56 4.61 3.01
C ALA A 48 -0.44 5.84 3.93
N CYS A 49 -1.52 6.60 4.07
CA CYS A 49 -1.57 7.70 5.02
C CYS A 49 -1.25 7.22 6.44
N VAL A 50 -0.55 8.05 7.22
CA VAL A 50 -0.26 7.76 8.63
C VAL A 50 -1.56 7.55 9.42
N GLY A 51 -1.52 6.64 10.40
CA GLY A 51 -2.67 6.28 11.24
C GLY A 51 -3.51 5.16 10.64
N ARG A 52 -4.84 5.34 10.65
CA ARG A 52 -5.80 4.27 10.30
C ARG A 52 -5.56 3.64 8.93
N CYS A 53 -5.13 4.40 7.93
CA CYS A 53 -4.86 3.84 6.60
C CYS A 53 -3.67 2.87 6.61
N ALA A 54 -2.60 3.20 7.33
CA ALA A 54 -1.45 2.32 7.48
C ALA A 54 -1.81 1.04 8.26
N GLU A 55 -2.59 1.16 9.33
CA GLU A 55 -3.09 0.01 10.12
C GLU A 55 -3.95 -0.94 9.27
N VAL A 56 -4.87 -0.39 8.48
CA VAL A 56 -5.73 -1.19 7.59
C VAL A 56 -4.90 -1.87 6.50
N ALA A 57 -4.03 -1.12 5.82
CA ALA A 57 -3.21 -1.68 4.74
C ALA A 57 -2.28 -2.81 5.22
N THR A 58 -1.68 -2.66 6.40
CA THR A 58 -0.83 -3.71 7.00
C THR A 58 -1.65 -4.91 7.49
N ALA A 59 -2.82 -4.68 8.08
CA ALA A 59 -3.72 -5.76 8.52
C ALA A 59 -4.30 -6.57 7.35
N GLU A 60 -4.68 -5.92 6.25
CA GLU A 60 -5.11 -6.63 5.03
C GLU A 60 -4.00 -7.49 4.46
N HIS A 61 -2.78 -6.96 4.43
CA HIS A 61 -1.61 -7.71 3.99
C HIS A 61 -1.41 -8.98 4.83
N ARG A 62 -1.44 -8.83 6.16
CA ARG A 62 -1.32 -9.95 7.12
C ARG A 62 -2.46 -10.96 6.98
N ARG A 63 -3.69 -10.50 6.73
CA ARG A 63 -4.85 -11.38 6.50
C ARG A 63 -4.74 -12.17 5.20
N ARG A 64 -4.13 -11.61 4.15
CA ARG A 64 -3.85 -12.34 2.90
C ARG A 64 -2.74 -13.38 3.11
N LEU A 65 -1.69 -13.09 3.91
CA LEU A 65 -0.70 -14.09 4.35
C LEU A 65 -1.37 -15.29 5.02
N ALA A 66 -2.22 -15.04 6.00
CA ALA A 66 -2.87 -16.10 6.76
C ALA A 66 -3.79 -17.00 5.90
N ARG A 67 -4.21 -16.53 4.72
CA ARG A 67 -5.06 -17.28 3.79
C ARG A 67 -4.29 -18.07 2.73
N GLY A 68 -2.96 -18.17 2.82
CA GLY A 68 -2.17 -19.07 1.96
C GLY A 68 -2.07 -18.65 0.50
N TRP A 69 -2.04 -17.34 0.23
CA TRP A 69 -1.59 -16.75 -1.05
C TRP A 69 -0.19 -16.15 -0.89
#